data_AF-A0A7C7D9U0-F1
#
_entry.id   AF-A0A7C7D9U0-F1
#
_cell.length_a   1.000
_cell.length_b   1.000
_cell.length_c   1.000
_cell.angle_alpha   90.00
_cell.angle_beta   90.00
_cell.angle_gamma   90.00
#
_symmetry.space_group_name_H-M   'P 1'
#
loop_
_entity.id
_entity.type
_entity.pdbx_description
1 polymer ?
#
loop_
_entity_poly.entity_id
_entity_poly.type
_entity_poly.pdbx_seq_one_letter_code
_entity_poly.pdbx_strand_id
1 'polypeptide(L)'
;MARKGNSENNAPKKHRNNSRIPRKTPWTVDEVREMTTDKILATLHSLGISISMDDFREEVKEFCSAEDLSEHWFETQPVTATGWDEDFPWYAAWVLWERLDGDTIPYESITELMAEEYMFDIRVPRSKGDEEEDEDYPELEEEDYDEFDVEDEDDEYEDEDEDEDEDEGPFSEFDMVESASESSVRWMQLRAWDYIKALFAGKAASIEQAMEICSGASSLGEWCVTLADNLGFEAASIPSLTRERLRFAREFCEVFPESGEEYIQLMRSAEAEALFALGRVDEGDEVFRTIVQQWPNWVWGYIRWGDMYADRADAHPEYAARAREIFNAALQHADESDAEVIRERLEDLGDS
;
A
#
# COMPACT_ATOMS: atom_id res chain seq x y z
N MET A 1 -81.98 32.35 17.53
CA MET A 1 -81.94 31.54 18.78
C MET A 1 -81.01 30.36 18.55
N ALA A 2 -80.15 29.86 19.45
CA ALA A 2 -79.47 30.33 20.65
C ALA A 2 -78.56 29.15 21.06
N ARG A 3 -77.37 29.46 21.61
CA ARG A 3 -76.28 28.55 22.03
C ARG A 3 -76.66 27.36 22.94
N LYS A 4 -75.84 26.30 22.90
CA LYS A 4 -75.03 25.65 23.98
C LYS A 4 -74.54 24.27 23.44
N GLY A 5 -73.37 23.71 23.71
CA GLY A 5 -72.25 23.98 24.61
C GLY A 5 -71.30 22.75 24.61
N ASN A 6 -70.02 22.97 24.89
CA ASN A 6 -68.85 22.04 24.93
C ASN A 6 -69.00 20.73 25.73
N SER A 7 -68.22 19.71 25.34
CA SER A 7 -67.12 19.12 26.14
C SER A 7 -66.30 18.15 25.26
N GLU A 8 -65.06 18.50 24.88
CA GLU A 8 -63.83 17.97 25.50
C GLU A 8 -63.84 16.45 25.73
N ASN A 9 -63.05 15.73 24.93
CA ASN A 9 -62.38 14.52 25.40
C ASN A 9 -60.96 14.47 24.84
N ASN A 10 -60.03 14.67 25.76
CA ASN A 10 -58.59 14.63 25.64
C ASN A 10 -58.16 13.16 25.48
N ALA A 11 -57.45 12.82 24.40
CA ALA A 11 -56.66 11.61 24.31
C ALA A 11 -55.20 12.02 24.00
N PRO A 12 -54.21 11.56 24.79
CA PRO A 12 -52.85 12.05 24.66
C PRO A 12 -52.21 11.47 23.39
N LYS A 13 -51.74 12.37 22.52
CA LYS A 13 -50.79 12.05 21.44
C LYS A 13 -49.51 11.53 22.09
N LYS A 14 -49.27 10.23 22.02
CA LYS A 14 -47.94 9.65 22.29
C LYS A 14 -47.04 9.98 21.09
N HIS A 15 -46.50 11.19 21.06
CA HIS A 15 -45.24 11.43 20.36
C HIS A 15 -44.14 10.76 21.22
N ARG A 16 -43.72 9.56 20.83
CA ARG A 16 -42.42 9.05 21.25
C ARG A 16 -41.37 9.87 20.49
N ASN A 17 -41.09 11.06 21.01
CA ASN A 17 -39.93 11.85 20.63
C ASN A 17 -38.71 11.14 21.22
N ASN A 18 -38.17 10.18 20.48
CA ASN A 18 -36.85 9.65 20.75
C ASN A 18 -35.85 10.59 20.07
N SER A 19 -35.85 11.88 20.43
CA SER A 19 -34.83 12.81 19.93
C SER A 19 -33.55 12.48 20.68
N ARG A 20 -32.77 11.56 20.12
CA ARG A 20 -31.38 11.34 20.50
C ARG A 20 -30.70 12.72 20.47
N ILE A 21 -30.02 13.08 21.56
CA ILE A 21 -29.33 14.36 21.63
C ILE A 21 -28.23 14.30 20.56
N PRO A 22 -28.21 15.25 19.60
CA PRO A 22 -27.19 15.24 18.56
C PRO A 22 -25.80 15.25 19.18
N ARG A 23 -24.94 14.36 18.67
CA ARG A 23 -23.55 14.26 19.11
C ARG A 23 -22.82 15.59 18.82
N LYS A 24 -21.83 15.94 19.64
CA LYS A 24 -21.08 17.21 19.53
C LYS A 24 -19.75 17.08 18.80
N THR A 25 -19.25 15.86 18.69
CA THR A 25 -17.99 15.50 18.04
C THR A 25 -18.26 14.39 17.02
N PRO A 26 -17.45 14.30 15.95
CA PRO A 26 -17.50 13.18 15.01
C PRO A 26 -17.34 11.83 15.71
N TRP A 27 -17.77 10.76 15.02
CA TRP A 27 -17.34 9.40 15.38
C TRP A 27 -15.92 9.16 14.88
N THR A 28 -15.21 8.26 15.55
CA THR A 28 -13.98 7.66 15.03
C THR A 28 -14.17 6.16 14.94
N VAL A 29 -13.41 5.50 14.05
CA VAL A 29 -13.44 4.04 13.94
C VAL A 29 -13.05 3.38 15.26
N ASP A 30 -12.09 3.94 16.01
CA ASP A 30 -11.61 3.38 17.28
C ASP A 30 -12.70 3.37 18.36
N GLU A 31 -13.50 4.44 18.45
CA GLU A 31 -14.64 4.46 19.37
C GLU A 31 -15.65 3.34 19.06
N VAL A 32 -15.83 2.99 17.79
CA VAL A 32 -16.70 1.89 17.37
C VAL A 32 -16.01 0.54 17.60
N ARG A 33 -14.68 0.44 17.38
CA ARG A 33 -13.86 -0.74 17.70
C ARG A 33 -13.88 -1.09 19.19
N GLU A 34 -14.05 -0.12 20.09
CA GLU A 34 -14.24 -0.36 21.52
C GLU A 34 -15.64 -0.91 21.89
N MET A 35 -16.63 -0.77 21.00
CA MET A 35 -17.98 -1.26 21.25
C MET A 35 -18.08 -2.77 21.06
N THR A 36 -18.91 -3.43 21.87
CA THR A 36 -19.27 -4.83 21.61
C THR A 36 -20.14 -4.92 20.36
N THR A 37 -20.07 -6.05 19.65
CA THR A 37 -20.87 -6.30 18.44
C THR A 37 -22.37 -6.09 18.69
N ASP A 38 -22.91 -6.57 19.81
CA ASP A 38 -24.31 -6.35 20.19
C ASP A 38 -24.65 -4.86 20.36
N LYS A 39 -23.72 -4.07 20.90
CA LYS A 39 -23.91 -2.62 21.08
C LYS A 39 -23.89 -1.89 19.74
N ILE A 40 -23.05 -2.32 18.79
CA ILE A 40 -23.04 -1.77 17.43
C ILE A 40 -24.39 -2.05 16.76
N LEU A 41 -24.84 -3.31 16.74
CA LEU A 41 -26.12 -3.72 16.15
C LEU A 41 -27.32 -3.01 16.79
N ALA A 42 -27.34 -2.87 18.13
CA ALA A 42 -28.39 -2.14 18.83
C ALA A 42 -28.39 -0.64 18.47
N THR A 43 -27.20 -0.06 18.23
CA THR A 43 -27.07 1.34 17.85
C THR A 43 -27.54 1.55 16.42
N LEU A 44 -27.15 0.69 15.47
CA LEU A 44 -27.68 0.66 14.09
C LEU A 44 -29.20 0.57 14.09
N HIS A 45 -29.78 -0.36 14.87
CA HIS A 45 -31.23 -0.50 15.00
C HIS A 45 -31.89 0.76 15.57
N SER A 46 -31.25 1.45 16.51
CA SER A 46 -31.76 2.73 17.04
C SER A 46 -31.77 3.86 16.01
N LEU A 47 -30.92 3.76 14.99
CA LEU A 47 -30.82 4.68 13.86
C LEU A 47 -31.70 4.27 12.68
N GLY A 48 -32.51 3.22 12.81
CA GLY A 48 -33.40 2.75 11.75
C GLY A 48 -32.78 1.72 10.81
N ILE A 49 -31.57 1.23 11.10
CA ILE A 49 -30.88 0.19 10.32
C ILE A 49 -31.06 -1.15 11.04
N SER A 50 -31.90 -2.03 10.47
CA SER A 50 -32.20 -3.34 11.06
C SER A 50 -31.46 -4.43 10.29
N ILE A 51 -30.32 -4.86 10.81
CA ILE A 51 -29.49 -5.91 10.22
C ILE A 51 -29.18 -7.01 11.26
N SER A 52 -29.25 -8.27 10.85
CA SER A 52 -28.79 -9.41 11.66
C SER A 52 -27.36 -9.79 11.28
N MET A 53 -26.66 -10.55 12.13
CA MET A 53 -25.29 -10.99 11.83
C MET A 53 -25.23 -11.89 10.58
N ASP A 54 -26.27 -12.70 10.35
CA ASP A 54 -26.33 -13.59 9.20
C ASP A 54 -26.65 -12.80 7.92
N ASP A 55 -27.59 -11.85 7.99
CA ASP A 55 -27.90 -10.98 6.86
C ASP A 55 -26.69 -10.10 6.49
N PHE A 56 -25.99 -9.56 7.50
CA PHE A 56 -24.78 -8.76 7.29
C PHE A 56 -23.71 -9.55 6.51
N ARG A 57 -23.46 -10.80 6.88
CA ARG A 57 -22.49 -11.67 6.18
C ARG A 57 -22.85 -11.97 4.74
N GLU A 58 -24.13 -11.95 4.39
CA GLU A 58 -24.55 -12.11 2.99
C GLU A 58 -24.47 -10.77 2.24
N GLU A 59 -24.85 -9.66 2.88
CA GLU A 59 -24.78 -8.33 2.27
C GLU A 59 -23.35 -7.94 1.90
N VAL A 60 -22.37 -8.16 2.79
CA VAL A 60 -20.96 -7.77 2.55
C VAL A 60 -20.35 -8.38 1.28
N LYS A 61 -20.88 -9.50 0.77
CA LYS A 61 -20.39 -10.11 -0.48
C LYS A 61 -20.69 -9.29 -1.73
N GLU A 62 -21.68 -8.41 -1.65
CA GLU A 62 -22.15 -7.58 -2.77
C GLU A 62 -21.48 -6.21 -2.81
N PHE A 63 -20.74 -5.83 -1.76
CA PHE A 63 -20.07 -4.53 -1.64
C PHE A 63 -18.55 -4.70 -1.58
N CYS A 64 -17.82 -3.63 -1.89
CA CYS A 64 -16.36 -3.61 -1.79
C CYS A 64 -15.85 -2.79 -0.60
N SER A 65 -16.66 -1.86 -0.08
CA SER A 65 -16.30 -0.94 1.00
C SER A 65 -17.41 -0.85 2.04
N ALA A 66 -17.04 -0.45 3.25
CA ALA A 66 -17.99 -0.15 4.30
C ALA A 66 -18.81 1.11 3.97
N GLU A 67 -18.23 2.06 3.25
CA GLU A 67 -18.91 3.26 2.75
C GLU A 67 -20.08 2.87 1.84
N ASP A 68 -19.82 2.10 0.79
CA ASP A 68 -20.86 1.68 -0.17
C ASP A 68 -22.00 0.88 0.51
N LEU A 69 -21.65 0.00 1.45
CA LEU A 69 -22.64 -0.74 2.24
C LEU A 69 -23.48 0.20 3.12
N SER A 70 -22.85 1.20 3.73
CA SER A 70 -23.56 2.17 4.57
C SER A 70 -24.47 3.07 3.74
N GLU A 71 -24.04 3.53 2.56
CA GLU A 71 -24.85 4.28 1.62
C GLU A 71 -26.06 3.44 1.17
N HIS A 72 -25.86 2.16 0.88
CA HIS A 72 -26.96 1.24 0.58
C HIS A 72 -28.00 1.19 1.70
N TRP A 73 -27.57 1.18 2.98
CA TRP A 73 -28.52 1.26 4.10
C TRP A 73 -29.27 2.59 4.14
N PHE A 74 -28.62 3.72 3.88
CA PHE A 74 -29.28 5.04 3.78
C PHE A 74 -30.32 5.07 2.66
N GLU A 75 -30.10 4.38 1.55
CA GLU A 75 -31.03 4.32 0.42
C GLU A 75 -32.21 3.37 0.65
N THR A 76 -31.97 2.24 1.32
CA THR A 76 -32.95 1.14 1.41
C THR A 76 -33.71 1.06 2.73
N GLN A 77 -33.19 1.70 3.79
CA GLN A 77 -33.74 1.62 5.14
C GLN A 77 -34.21 2.99 5.64
N PRO A 78 -35.12 3.05 6.63
CA PRO A 78 -35.61 4.33 7.18
C PRO A 78 -34.59 4.95 8.15
N VAL A 79 -33.38 5.23 7.66
CA VAL A 79 -32.27 5.74 8.47
C VAL A 79 -32.60 7.12 9.03
N THR A 80 -32.43 7.28 10.34
CA THR A 80 -32.69 8.53 11.08
C THR A 80 -31.43 9.23 11.57
N ALA A 81 -30.26 8.71 11.21
CA ALA A 81 -28.97 9.35 11.50
C ALA A 81 -28.92 10.73 10.84
N THR A 82 -28.44 11.74 11.58
CA THR A 82 -28.30 13.12 11.09
C THR A 82 -27.09 13.80 11.71
N GLY A 83 -26.43 14.69 10.97
CA GLY A 83 -25.23 15.39 11.44
C GLY A 83 -24.12 14.39 11.75
N TRP A 84 -23.42 14.55 12.87
CA TRP A 84 -22.32 13.63 13.22
C TRP A 84 -22.74 12.18 13.45
N ASP A 85 -24.02 11.86 13.65
CA ASP A 85 -24.45 10.45 13.72
C ASP A 85 -24.49 9.78 12.33
N GLU A 86 -24.35 10.52 11.22
CA GLU A 86 -24.30 9.98 9.85
C GLU A 86 -23.05 9.13 9.58
N ASP A 87 -21.95 9.39 10.29
CA ASP A 87 -20.71 8.61 10.16
C ASP A 87 -20.81 7.24 10.86
N PHE A 88 -21.74 7.08 11.82
CA PHE A 88 -21.80 5.86 12.63
C PHE A 88 -22.13 4.60 11.81
N PRO A 89 -23.12 4.60 10.89
CA PRO A 89 -23.37 3.47 10.00
C PRO A 89 -22.14 3.01 9.23
N TRP A 90 -21.34 3.95 8.70
CA TRP A 90 -20.11 3.64 7.97
C TRP A 90 -19.06 2.93 8.85
N TYR A 91 -18.69 3.54 9.98
CA TYR A 91 -17.74 2.91 10.92
C TYR A 91 -18.28 1.60 11.51
N ALA A 92 -19.59 1.50 11.72
CA ALA A 92 -20.21 0.27 12.18
C ALA A 92 -20.12 -0.84 11.13
N ALA A 93 -20.39 -0.55 9.85
CA ALA A 93 -20.21 -1.49 8.76
C ALA A 93 -18.76 -1.99 8.71
N TRP A 94 -17.79 -1.09 8.79
CA TRP A 94 -16.36 -1.43 8.78
C TRP A 94 -16.00 -2.37 9.93
N VAL A 95 -16.28 -1.99 11.17
CA VAL A 95 -15.90 -2.79 12.35
C VAL A 95 -16.65 -4.11 12.41
N LEU A 96 -17.91 -4.17 11.95
CA LEU A 96 -18.64 -5.43 11.87
C LEU A 96 -18.04 -6.36 10.81
N TRP A 97 -17.60 -5.82 9.68
CA TRP A 97 -16.97 -6.59 8.61
C TRP A 97 -15.71 -7.30 9.12
N GLU A 98 -14.80 -6.56 9.75
CA GLU A 98 -13.56 -7.10 10.35
C GLU A 98 -13.82 -8.22 11.37
N ARG A 99 -14.96 -8.18 12.07
CA ARG A 99 -15.28 -9.13 13.14
C ARG A 99 -16.07 -10.34 12.68
N LEU A 100 -16.94 -10.16 11.68
CA LEU A 100 -17.97 -11.14 11.34
C LEU A 100 -17.65 -11.92 10.09
N ASP A 101 -16.86 -11.35 9.18
CA ASP A 101 -16.34 -11.99 8.00
C ASP A 101 -14.80 -12.02 8.08
N GLY A 102 -14.24 -13.23 8.11
CA GLY A 102 -12.79 -13.43 8.14
C GLY A 102 -12.20 -13.73 6.75
N ASP A 103 -13.06 -13.92 5.75
CA ASP A 103 -12.65 -14.30 4.40
C ASP A 103 -12.41 -13.06 3.53
N THR A 104 -13.07 -11.94 3.85
CA THR A 104 -12.93 -10.66 3.16
C THR A 104 -12.78 -9.50 4.15
N ILE A 105 -12.20 -8.39 3.69
CA ILE A 105 -12.11 -7.14 4.44
C ILE A 105 -12.64 -5.99 3.58
N PRO A 106 -13.21 -4.94 4.20
CA PRO A 106 -13.68 -3.78 3.46
C PRO A 106 -12.48 -2.98 2.92
N TYR A 107 -12.71 -2.21 1.84
CA TYR A 107 -11.67 -1.40 1.20
C TYR A 107 -10.99 -0.42 2.17
N GLU A 108 -11.67 0.04 3.22
CA GLU A 108 -11.11 0.88 4.26
C GLU A 108 -9.98 0.17 5.04
N SER A 109 -10.16 -1.12 5.38
CA SER A 109 -9.09 -1.93 5.97
C SER A 109 -7.94 -2.14 4.99
N ILE A 110 -8.24 -2.30 3.68
CA ILE A 110 -7.19 -2.36 2.65
C ILE A 110 -6.42 -1.03 2.62
N THR A 111 -7.11 0.10 2.71
CA THR A 111 -6.51 1.43 2.69
C THR A 111 -5.60 1.67 3.89
N GLU A 112 -5.96 1.15 5.08
CA GLU A 112 -5.07 1.16 6.25
C GLU A 112 -3.76 0.41 5.96
N LEU A 113 -3.79 -0.71 5.22
CA LEU A 113 -2.59 -1.45 4.80
C LEU A 113 -1.81 -0.76 3.67
N MET A 114 -2.49 0.02 2.83
CA MET A 114 -1.88 0.79 1.74
C MET A 114 -1.02 1.96 2.26
N ALA A 115 -1.41 2.54 3.40
CA ALA A 115 -0.88 3.80 3.88
C ALA A 115 0.51 3.66 4.54
N GLU A 116 1.42 4.58 4.20
CA GLU A 116 2.78 4.61 4.78
C GLU A 116 2.82 5.16 6.21
N GLU A 117 1.90 6.07 6.57
CA GLU A 117 1.95 6.86 7.81
C GLU A 117 1.33 6.17 9.03
N TYR A 118 0.53 5.12 8.86
CA TYR A 118 -0.25 4.49 9.95
C TYR A 118 0.46 3.34 10.69
N MET A 119 1.75 3.14 10.42
CA MET A 119 2.54 2.00 10.92
C MET A 119 2.95 2.03 12.41
N PHE A 120 2.39 2.92 13.22
CA PHE A 120 2.58 2.87 14.67
C PHE A 120 1.41 2.24 15.45
N ASP A 121 0.26 1.93 14.82
CA ASP A 121 -0.92 1.47 15.58
C ASP A 121 -1.74 0.31 14.98
N ILE A 122 -1.31 -0.33 13.88
CA ILE A 122 -2.08 -1.43 13.28
C ILE A 122 -1.89 -2.73 14.07
N ARG A 123 -2.93 -3.13 14.83
CA ARG A 123 -3.09 -4.51 15.33
C ARG A 123 -3.64 -5.38 14.21
N VAL A 124 -2.77 -6.19 13.61
CA VAL A 124 -3.14 -7.20 12.62
C VAL A 124 -4.17 -8.17 13.22
N PRO A 125 -5.28 -8.49 12.52
CA PRO A 125 -6.20 -9.55 12.95
C PRO A 125 -5.44 -10.88 13.01
N ARG A 126 -5.30 -11.45 14.22
CA ARG A 126 -4.66 -12.74 14.45
C ARG A 126 -5.39 -13.82 13.66
N SER A 127 -4.63 -14.62 12.90
CA SER A 127 -5.14 -15.87 12.35
C SER A 127 -5.52 -16.81 13.50
N LYS A 128 -6.58 -17.62 13.33
CA LYS A 128 -6.88 -18.68 14.30
C LYS A 128 -5.82 -19.79 14.16
N GLY A 129 -4.73 -19.68 14.90
CA GLY A 129 -3.68 -20.71 14.90
C GLY A 129 -2.50 -20.44 15.83
N ASP A 130 -2.24 -19.20 16.21
CA ASP A 130 -0.98 -18.84 16.86
C ASP A 130 -1.17 -18.74 18.39
N GLU A 131 -0.85 -19.83 19.10
CA GLU A 131 -0.60 -19.83 20.54
C GLU A 131 0.88 -19.45 20.77
N GLU A 132 1.15 -18.28 21.35
CA GLU A 132 2.48 -17.89 21.83
C GLU A 132 2.63 -18.21 23.33
N GLU A 133 3.81 -18.73 23.69
CA GLU A 133 4.32 -18.76 25.06
C GLU A 133 4.81 -17.36 25.45
N ASP A 134 4.33 -16.86 26.60
CA ASP A 134 4.71 -15.57 27.18
C ASP A 134 6.20 -15.57 27.60
N GLU A 135 7.02 -14.69 27.01
CA GLU A 135 8.33 -14.31 27.58
C GLU A 135 8.24 -12.93 28.26
N ASP A 136 8.46 -13.00 29.57
CA ASP A 136 8.44 -11.93 30.56
C ASP A 136 9.77 -11.13 30.49
N TYR A 137 9.75 -9.89 30.01
CA TYR A 137 10.92 -9.00 30.01
C TYR A 137 10.92 -8.11 31.26
N PRO A 138 12.02 -8.06 32.05
CA PRO A 138 12.13 -7.14 33.17
C PRO A 138 12.53 -5.73 32.71
N GLU A 139 11.92 -4.72 33.33
CA GLU A 139 12.25 -3.30 33.19
C GLU A 139 13.72 -3.05 33.62
N LEU A 140 14.52 -2.41 32.75
CA LEU A 140 15.87 -1.95 33.08
C LEU A 140 15.80 -0.47 33.52
N GLU A 141 16.21 -0.22 34.76
CA GLU A 141 16.46 1.11 35.31
C GLU A 141 17.71 1.74 34.66
N GLU A 142 17.62 3.02 34.31
CA GLU A 142 18.73 3.84 33.82
C GLU A 142 19.75 4.11 34.94
N GLU A 143 21.03 3.77 34.73
CA GLU A 143 22.14 4.26 35.57
C GLU A 143 23.26 4.90 34.71
N ASP A 144 23.44 6.19 35.00
CA ASP A 144 24.60 7.09 34.91
C ASP A 144 25.85 6.66 34.12
N TYR A 145 26.14 7.45 33.06
CA TYR A 145 27.47 7.52 32.43
C TYR A 145 28.40 8.38 33.26
N ASP A 146 29.44 7.75 33.84
CA ASP A 146 30.58 8.47 34.41
C ASP A 146 31.72 8.63 33.37
N GLU A 147 32.20 9.86 33.36
CA GLU A 147 33.32 10.47 32.65
C GLU A 147 34.66 9.74 32.95
N PHE A 148 35.45 9.42 31.92
CA PHE A 148 36.88 9.16 32.14
C PHE A 148 37.78 9.79 31.08
N ASP A 149 38.84 10.37 31.63
CA ASP A 149 39.75 11.39 31.12
C ASP A 149 40.80 10.85 30.15
N VAL A 150 41.33 11.78 29.37
CA VAL A 150 42.37 11.64 28.34
C VAL A 150 43.75 11.63 28.99
N GLU A 151 44.66 10.73 28.61
CA GLU A 151 46.10 11.04 28.59
C GLU A 151 46.80 10.42 27.36
N ASP A 152 47.63 11.25 26.76
CA ASP A 152 48.48 11.06 25.57
C ASP A 152 49.57 9.98 25.77
N GLU A 153 50.07 9.39 24.67
CA GLU A 153 51.52 9.34 24.38
C GLU A 153 51.78 8.80 22.95
N ASP A 154 52.60 9.56 22.22
CA ASP A 154 53.20 9.27 20.92
C ASP A 154 54.16 8.06 21.00
N ASP A 155 54.29 7.29 19.92
CA ASP A 155 55.58 6.72 19.52
C ASP A 155 55.57 6.24 18.05
N GLU A 156 56.48 6.80 17.25
CA GLU A 156 56.88 6.40 15.91
C GLU A 156 57.65 5.07 15.92
N TYR A 157 57.33 4.14 15.02
CA TYR A 157 58.29 3.15 14.50
C TYR A 157 58.00 2.82 13.03
N GLU A 158 58.93 3.19 12.15
CA GLU A 158 59.17 2.53 10.86
C GLU A 158 60.04 1.28 11.11
N ASP A 159 59.71 0.15 10.49
CA ASP A 159 60.69 -0.72 9.81
C ASP A 159 59.98 -1.84 9.03
N GLU A 160 60.50 -2.06 7.81
CA GLU A 160 60.17 -3.10 6.84
C GLU A 160 60.60 -4.49 7.35
N ASP A 161 59.80 -5.53 7.11
CA ASP A 161 60.24 -6.75 6.42
C ASP A 161 59.12 -7.81 6.33
N GLU A 162 59.15 -8.52 5.20
CA GLU A 162 58.28 -9.57 4.70
C GLU A 162 58.15 -10.77 5.67
N ASP A 163 56.96 -11.38 5.75
CA ASP A 163 56.77 -12.84 5.54
C ASP A 163 55.28 -13.25 5.72
N GLU A 164 54.78 -13.93 4.67
CA GLU A 164 53.83 -15.06 4.63
C GLU A 164 52.52 -15.04 5.46
N ASP A 165 51.43 -15.02 4.67
CA ASP A 165 50.19 -15.80 4.82
C ASP A 165 49.22 -15.55 5.99
N GLU A 166 47.94 -15.53 5.60
CA GLU A 166 46.71 -15.56 6.42
C GLU A 166 46.26 -14.23 7.05
N ASP A 167 45.54 -13.43 6.27
CA ASP A 167 44.56 -12.48 6.82
C ASP A 167 43.26 -12.51 6.00
N GLU A 168 42.52 -13.62 6.13
CA GLU A 168 41.06 -13.56 6.04
C GLU A 168 40.54 -12.84 7.30
N GLY A 169 40.63 -11.52 7.30
CA GLY A 169 40.01 -10.70 8.34
C GLY A 169 38.48 -10.83 8.28
N PRO A 170 37.78 -11.09 9.40
CA PRO A 170 36.33 -11.17 9.41
C PRO A 170 35.76 -9.75 9.51
N PHE A 171 35.67 -9.03 8.39
CA PHE A 171 34.74 -7.91 8.27
C PHE A 171 33.47 -8.38 7.54
N SER A 172 32.75 -9.25 8.25
CA SER A 172 31.31 -9.47 8.07
C SER A 172 30.57 -8.24 8.63
N GLU A 173 30.57 -7.14 7.88
CA GLU A 173 29.74 -5.95 8.16
C GLU A 173 28.78 -5.64 7.00
N PHE A 174 28.42 -6.64 6.19
CA PHE A 174 27.34 -6.49 5.20
C PHE A 174 26.59 -7.78 4.88
N ASP A 175 26.43 -8.66 5.87
CA ASP A 175 25.53 -9.82 5.80
C ASP A 175 24.60 -9.79 7.03
N MET A 176 23.72 -8.79 7.10
CA MET A 176 22.59 -8.79 8.04
C MET A 176 21.55 -7.71 7.70
N VAL A 177 20.87 -7.82 6.56
CA VAL A 177 19.43 -7.47 6.46
C VAL A 177 18.74 -8.48 5.55
N GLU A 178 18.90 -9.77 5.84
CA GLU A 178 18.13 -10.84 5.19
C GLU A 178 16.84 -11.13 5.96
N SER A 179 16.11 -10.08 6.34
CA SER A 179 14.65 -10.10 6.52
C SER A 179 14.20 -8.73 7.02
N ALA A 180 13.55 -7.95 6.16
CA ALA A 180 12.52 -7.08 6.70
C ALA A 180 11.45 -7.98 7.33
N SER A 181 11.10 -7.74 8.60
CA SER A 181 10.02 -8.50 9.25
C SER A 181 8.76 -8.42 8.41
N GLU A 182 7.88 -9.43 8.47
CA GLU A 182 6.56 -9.38 7.81
C GLU A 182 5.71 -8.17 8.27
N SER A 183 6.16 -7.46 9.30
CA SER A 183 5.61 -6.21 9.82
C SER A 183 6.19 -4.95 9.15
N SER A 184 7.02 -5.06 8.12
CA SER A 184 7.51 -3.88 7.37
C SER A 184 6.38 -3.29 6.51
N VAL A 185 6.46 -1.97 6.28
CA VAL A 185 5.48 -1.22 5.45
C VAL A 185 5.26 -1.91 4.10
N ARG A 186 6.34 -2.39 3.46
CA ARG A 186 6.28 -3.01 2.13
C ARG A 186 5.57 -4.35 2.14
N TRP A 187 5.76 -5.18 3.16
CA TRP A 187 5.04 -6.45 3.28
C TRP A 187 3.55 -6.22 3.54
N MET A 188 3.20 -5.19 4.32
CA MET A 188 1.79 -4.80 4.52
C MET A 188 1.15 -4.29 3.24
N GLN A 189 1.86 -3.48 2.45
CA GLN A 189 1.37 -3.01 1.15
C GLN A 189 1.25 -4.15 0.12
N LEU A 190 2.18 -5.12 0.11
CA LEU A 190 2.07 -6.33 -0.71
C LEU A 190 0.88 -7.20 -0.28
N ARG A 191 0.58 -7.25 1.02
CA ARG A 191 -0.63 -7.90 1.52
C ARG A 191 -1.90 -7.14 1.12
N ALA A 192 -1.87 -5.80 1.13
CA ALA A 192 -2.96 -4.98 0.61
C ALA A 192 -3.22 -5.32 -0.87
N TRP A 193 -2.15 -5.49 -1.66
CA TRP A 193 -2.26 -5.94 -3.05
C TRP A 193 -2.95 -7.29 -3.20
N ASP A 194 -2.66 -8.27 -2.33
CA ASP A 194 -3.35 -9.56 -2.36
C ASP A 194 -4.86 -9.43 -2.14
N TYR A 195 -5.29 -8.55 -1.22
CA TYR A 195 -6.70 -8.25 -1.03
C TYR A 195 -7.33 -7.52 -2.22
N ILE A 196 -6.62 -6.54 -2.80
CA ILE A 196 -7.08 -5.80 -3.99
C ILE A 196 -7.30 -6.75 -5.16
N LYS A 197 -6.33 -7.63 -5.45
CA LYS A 197 -6.47 -8.65 -6.50
C LYS A 197 -7.69 -9.52 -6.27
N ALA A 198 -7.86 -10.04 -5.05
CA ALA A 198 -8.99 -10.90 -4.73
C ALA A 198 -10.33 -10.16 -4.86
N LEU A 199 -10.38 -8.89 -4.45
CA LEU A 199 -11.57 -8.05 -4.50
C LEU A 199 -12.05 -7.81 -5.94
N PHE A 200 -11.12 -7.53 -6.86
CA PHE A 200 -11.42 -7.18 -8.25
C PHE A 200 -11.31 -8.33 -9.24
N ALA A 201 -10.82 -9.51 -8.83
CA ALA A 201 -10.70 -10.69 -9.68
C ALA A 201 -12.01 -11.02 -10.40
N GLY A 202 -12.00 -10.93 -11.73
CA GLY A 202 -13.16 -11.21 -12.58
C GLY A 202 -14.26 -10.14 -12.54
N LYS A 203 -14.06 -9.04 -11.80
CA LYS A 203 -14.98 -7.90 -11.70
C LYS A 203 -14.49 -6.68 -12.49
N ALA A 204 -13.18 -6.43 -12.49
CA ALA A 204 -12.56 -5.34 -13.24
C ALA A 204 -11.40 -5.88 -14.10
N ALA A 205 -11.22 -5.31 -15.29
CA ALA A 205 -10.07 -5.54 -16.17
C ALA A 205 -9.12 -4.33 -16.25
N SER A 206 -9.46 -3.22 -15.58
CA SER A 206 -8.69 -1.97 -15.60
C SER A 206 -8.80 -1.25 -14.25
N ILE A 207 -7.84 -0.37 -13.93
CA ILE A 207 -7.88 0.49 -12.74
C ILE A 207 -9.12 1.39 -12.75
N GLU A 208 -9.47 1.92 -13.92
CA GLU A 208 -10.63 2.81 -14.10
C GLU A 208 -11.93 2.06 -13.77
N GLN A 209 -12.08 0.81 -14.23
CA GLN A 209 -13.22 -0.03 -13.87
C GLN A 209 -13.24 -0.36 -12.37
N ALA A 210 -12.07 -0.60 -11.76
CA ALA A 210 -11.99 -0.84 -10.32
C ALA A 210 -12.46 0.38 -9.51
N MET A 211 -12.09 1.59 -9.93
CA MET A 211 -12.53 2.86 -9.35
C MET A 211 -14.03 3.12 -9.55
N GLU A 212 -14.62 2.66 -10.66
CA GLU A 212 -16.07 2.73 -10.88
C GLU A 212 -16.84 1.74 -10.00
N ILE A 213 -16.29 0.55 -9.77
CA ILE A 213 -16.90 -0.50 -8.93
C ILE A 213 -16.79 -0.16 -7.45
N CYS A 214 -15.68 0.45 -7.05
CA CYS A 214 -15.39 0.75 -5.66
C CYS A 214 -15.04 2.22 -5.49
N SER A 215 -15.96 2.99 -4.91
CA SER A 215 -15.85 4.43 -4.71
C SER A 215 -14.57 4.81 -3.93
N GLY A 216 -14.24 4.02 -2.90
CA GLY A 216 -13.02 4.17 -2.10
C GLY A 216 -11.72 3.96 -2.86
N ALA A 217 -11.74 3.30 -4.04
CA ALA A 217 -10.54 2.95 -4.80
C ALA A 217 -9.97 4.08 -5.67
N SER A 218 -10.41 5.33 -5.46
CA SER A 218 -10.05 6.49 -6.29
C SER A 218 -8.55 6.78 -6.44
N SER A 219 -7.70 6.29 -5.52
CA SER A 219 -6.24 6.45 -5.53
C SER A 219 -5.47 5.17 -5.90
N LEU A 220 -6.18 4.12 -6.33
CA LEU A 220 -5.58 2.80 -6.53
C LEU A 220 -4.48 2.81 -7.60
N GLY A 221 -4.68 3.55 -8.68
CA GLY A 221 -3.71 3.66 -9.77
C GLY A 221 -2.39 4.29 -9.32
N GLU A 222 -2.47 5.47 -8.69
CA GLU A 222 -1.30 6.17 -8.15
C GLU A 222 -0.59 5.32 -7.10
N TRP A 223 -1.35 4.68 -6.20
CA TRP A 223 -0.77 3.81 -5.18
C TRP A 223 0.00 2.63 -5.78
N CYS A 224 -0.56 1.96 -6.80
CA CYS A 224 0.13 0.84 -7.45
C CYS A 224 1.47 1.28 -8.05
N VAL A 225 1.49 2.43 -8.74
CA VAL A 225 2.72 3.01 -9.32
C VAL A 225 3.75 3.32 -8.23
N THR A 226 3.33 4.01 -7.17
CA THR A 226 4.22 4.34 -6.04
C THR A 226 4.77 3.10 -5.37
N LEU A 227 3.94 2.06 -5.16
CA LEU A 227 4.39 0.79 -4.59
C LEU A 227 5.46 0.12 -5.47
N ALA A 228 5.25 0.08 -6.80
CA ALA A 228 6.21 -0.50 -7.72
C ALA A 228 7.58 0.19 -7.66
N ASP A 229 7.61 1.51 -7.60
CA ASP A 229 8.87 2.27 -7.52
C ASP A 229 9.52 2.13 -6.15
N ASN A 230 8.75 2.19 -5.05
CA ASN A 230 9.27 2.00 -3.70
C ASN A 230 9.88 0.62 -3.48
N LEU A 231 9.23 -0.44 -4.00
CA LEU A 231 9.80 -1.79 -3.98
C LEU A 231 11.12 -1.85 -4.75
N GLY A 232 11.27 -1.08 -5.83
CA GLY A 232 12.50 -0.99 -6.61
C GLY A 232 13.61 -0.25 -5.87
N PHE A 233 13.28 0.90 -5.27
CA PHE A 233 14.23 1.72 -4.51
C PHE A 233 14.77 0.97 -3.28
N GLU A 234 13.88 0.34 -2.51
CA GLU A 234 14.26 -0.35 -1.28
C GLU A 234 14.88 -1.73 -1.51
N ALA A 235 14.78 -2.29 -2.72
CA ALA A 235 15.44 -3.55 -3.06
C ALA A 235 16.96 -3.51 -2.90
N ALA A 236 17.58 -2.32 -2.96
CA ALA A 236 19.00 -2.15 -2.68
C ALA A 236 19.38 -2.51 -1.23
N SER A 237 18.49 -2.23 -0.28
CA SER A 237 18.67 -2.54 1.14
C SER A 237 17.98 -3.82 1.58
N ILE A 238 16.93 -4.24 0.87
CA ILE A 238 16.14 -5.45 1.16
C ILE A 238 16.02 -6.28 -0.13
N PRO A 239 17.04 -7.08 -0.48
CA PRO A 239 17.11 -7.76 -1.78
C PRO A 239 15.91 -8.65 -2.11
N SER A 240 15.25 -9.22 -1.10
CA SER A 240 14.04 -10.04 -1.27
C SER A 240 12.90 -9.28 -1.96
N LEU A 241 12.82 -7.95 -1.79
CA LEU A 241 11.79 -7.12 -2.44
C LEU A 241 11.90 -7.12 -3.97
N THR A 242 13.06 -7.44 -4.53
CA THR A 242 13.21 -7.54 -6.00
C THR A 242 12.28 -8.59 -6.59
N ARG A 243 12.15 -9.75 -5.93
CA ARG A 243 11.26 -10.83 -6.38
C ARG A 243 9.80 -10.45 -6.20
N GLU A 244 9.50 -9.74 -5.12
CA GLU A 244 8.15 -9.25 -4.81
C GLU A 244 7.71 -8.19 -5.82
N ARG A 245 8.60 -7.25 -6.19
CA ARG A 245 8.36 -6.26 -7.26
C ARG A 245 8.06 -6.95 -8.59
N LEU A 246 8.84 -7.96 -8.95
CA LEU A 246 8.61 -8.74 -10.17
C LEU A 246 7.24 -9.45 -10.14
N ARG A 247 6.89 -10.07 -9.01
CA ARG A 247 5.56 -10.69 -8.85
C ARG A 247 4.46 -9.66 -8.99
N PHE A 248 4.53 -8.58 -8.21
CA PHE A 248 3.56 -7.50 -8.20
C PHE A 248 3.32 -6.92 -9.60
N ALA A 249 4.38 -6.53 -10.31
CA ALA A 249 4.27 -5.93 -11.63
C ALA A 249 3.59 -6.85 -12.66
N ARG A 250 3.89 -8.15 -12.62
CA ARG A 250 3.27 -9.15 -13.50
C ARG A 250 1.80 -9.36 -13.17
N GLU A 251 1.51 -9.58 -11.90
CA GLU A 251 0.14 -9.76 -11.43
C GLU A 251 -0.71 -8.54 -11.73
N PHE A 252 -0.16 -7.32 -11.61
CA PHE A 252 -0.88 -6.11 -12.01
C PHE A 252 -1.31 -6.18 -13.46
N CYS A 253 -0.39 -6.49 -14.38
CA CYS A 253 -0.69 -6.60 -15.80
C CYS A 253 -1.63 -7.77 -16.14
N GLU A 254 -1.69 -8.80 -15.28
CA GLU A 254 -2.62 -9.92 -15.43
C GLU A 254 -4.03 -9.60 -14.93
N VAL A 255 -4.13 -8.88 -13.81
CA VAL A 255 -5.41 -8.52 -13.17
C VAL A 255 -6.05 -7.32 -13.87
N PHE A 256 -5.25 -6.33 -14.27
CA PHE A 256 -5.73 -5.10 -14.90
C PHE A 256 -5.13 -4.86 -16.31
N PRO A 257 -5.26 -5.82 -17.25
CA PRO A 257 -4.62 -5.75 -18.57
C PRO A 257 -5.10 -4.60 -19.46
N GLU A 258 -6.27 -4.02 -19.17
CA GLU A 258 -6.91 -2.95 -19.95
C GLU A 258 -6.76 -1.56 -19.31
N SER A 259 -5.92 -1.42 -18.27
CA SER A 259 -5.63 -0.11 -17.65
C SER A 259 -4.99 0.88 -18.62
N GLY A 260 -5.10 2.17 -18.29
CA GLY A 260 -4.38 3.25 -18.96
C GLY A 260 -2.92 2.91 -19.26
N GLU A 261 -2.44 3.36 -20.42
CA GLU A 261 -1.10 3.06 -20.90
C GLU A 261 -0.04 3.49 -19.89
N GLU A 262 -0.25 4.61 -19.21
CA GLU A 262 0.62 5.14 -18.16
C GLU A 262 0.88 4.12 -17.04
N TYR A 263 -0.11 3.31 -16.66
CA TYR A 263 0.04 2.29 -15.62
C TYR A 263 0.74 1.06 -16.20
N ILE A 264 0.32 0.58 -17.36
CA ILE A 264 0.91 -0.62 -17.98
C ILE A 264 2.38 -0.40 -18.33
N GLN A 265 2.72 0.76 -18.88
CA GLN A 265 4.07 1.18 -19.23
C GLN A 265 5.00 1.14 -18.00
N LEU A 266 4.55 1.69 -16.86
CA LEU A 266 5.31 1.71 -15.62
C LEU A 266 5.46 0.31 -15.01
N MET A 267 4.40 -0.51 -15.02
CA MET A 267 4.46 -1.88 -14.49
C MET A 267 5.37 -2.78 -15.32
N ARG A 268 5.30 -2.69 -16.65
CA ARG A 268 6.20 -3.43 -17.54
C ARG A 268 7.66 -3.00 -17.35
N SER A 269 7.89 -1.72 -17.11
CA SER A 269 9.23 -1.22 -16.79
C SER A 269 9.72 -1.76 -15.45
N ALA A 270 8.87 -1.77 -14.42
CA ALA A 270 9.20 -2.35 -13.11
C ALA A 270 9.49 -3.85 -13.19
N GLU A 271 8.75 -4.60 -14.01
CA GLU A 271 9.04 -6.01 -14.34
C GLU A 271 10.45 -6.14 -14.94
N ALA A 272 10.77 -5.35 -15.97
CA ALA A 272 12.05 -5.42 -16.65
C ALA A 272 13.22 -5.08 -15.72
N GLU A 273 13.12 -3.98 -14.98
CA GLU A 273 14.15 -3.56 -14.01
C GLU A 273 14.37 -4.63 -12.93
N ALA A 274 13.30 -5.24 -12.41
CA ALA A 274 13.41 -6.32 -11.45
C ALA A 274 14.10 -7.56 -12.05
N LEU A 275 13.85 -7.89 -13.33
CA LEU A 275 14.58 -8.96 -14.03
C LEU A 275 16.07 -8.64 -14.14
N PHE A 276 16.44 -7.41 -14.47
CA PHE A 276 17.84 -6.97 -14.48
C PHE A 276 18.49 -7.10 -13.10
N ALA A 277 17.81 -6.65 -12.04
CA ALA A 277 18.30 -6.76 -10.67
C ALA A 277 18.48 -8.22 -10.21
N LEU A 278 17.68 -9.16 -10.74
CA LEU A 278 17.83 -10.61 -10.52
C LEU A 278 18.90 -11.27 -11.42
N GLY A 279 19.62 -10.51 -12.24
CA GLY A 279 20.60 -11.02 -13.20
C GLY A 279 19.99 -11.71 -14.42
N ARG A 280 18.67 -11.61 -14.62
CA ARG A 280 17.92 -12.18 -15.76
C ARG A 280 17.88 -11.18 -16.91
N VAL A 281 19.07 -10.73 -17.32
CA VAL A 281 19.26 -9.62 -18.27
C VAL A 281 18.52 -9.84 -19.59
N ASP A 282 18.67 -11.00 -20.22
CA ASP A 282 18.03 -11.30 -21.51
C ASP A 282 16.49 -11.19 -21.46
N GLU A 283 15.88 -11.60 -20.34
CA GLU A 283 14.43 -11.49 -20.15
C GLU A 283 14.01 -10.04 -19.95
N GLY A 284 14.75 -9.27 -19.14
CA GLY A 284 14.51 -7.83 -18.98
C GLY A 284 14.64 -7.07 -20.31
N ASP A 285 15.63 -7.43 -21.12
CA ASP A 285 15.85 -6.90 -22.47
C ASP A 285 14.66 -7.14 -23.40
N GLU A 286 14.06 -8.34 -23.34
CA GLU A 286 12.87 -8.67 -24.14
C GLU A 286 11.63 -7.89 -23.71
N VAL A 287 11.46 -7.68 -22.40
CA VAL A 287 10.37 -6.85 -21.88
C VAL A 287 10.54 -5.40 -22.35
N PHE A 288 11.71 -4.79 -22.20
CA PHE A 288 11.94 -3.43 -22.70
C PHE A 288 11.81 -3.32 -24.22
N ARG A 289 12.31 -4.31 -24.96
CA ARG A 289 12.11 -4.39 -26.42
C ARG A 289 10.63 -4.38 -26.78
N THR A 290 9.80 -5.11 -26.04
CA THR A 290 8.35 -5.12 -26.23
C THR A 290 7.75 -3.75 -25.92
N ILE A 291 8.15 -3.11 -24.82
CA ILE A 291 7.71 -1.77 -24.41
C ILE A 291 7.95 -0.76 -25.53
N VAL A 292 9.19 -0.66 -26.03
CA VAL A 292 9.54 0.36 -27.03
C VAL A 292 8.98 0.06 -28.43
N GLN A 293 8.66 -1.20 -28.73
CA GLN A 293 7.93 -1.56 -29.95
C GLN A 293 6.44 -1.20 -29.87
N GLN A 294 5.84 -1.37 -28.69
CA GLN A 294 4.43 -1.08 -28.46
C GLN A 294 4.17 0.42 -28.31
N TRP A 295 5.04 1.13 -27.59
CA TRP A 295 4.96 2.57 -27.34
C TRP A 295 6.24 3.28 -27.81
N PRO A 296 6.50 3.36 -29.13
CA PRO A 296 7.74 3.93 -29.63
C PRO A 296 7.93 5.41 -29.31
N ASN A 297 6.85 6.16 -29.09
CA ASN A 297 6.92 7.58 -28.72
C ASN A 297 6.98 7.80 -27.20
N TRP A 298 6.89 6.74 -26.39
CA TRP A 298 7.08 6.84 -24.95
C TRP A 298 8.57 6.72 -24.64
N VAL A 299 9.26 7.85 -24.66
CA VAL A 299 10.72 7.94 -24.55
C VAL A 299 11.25 7.32 -23.25
N TRP A 300 10.49 7.41 -22.17
CA TRP A 300 10.84 6.81 -20.87
C TRP A 300 11.07 5.30 -20.94
N GLY A 301 10.42 4.57 -21.86
CA GLY A 301 10.72 3.15 -22.08
C GLY A 301 12.16 2.91 -22.53
N TYR A 302 12.72 3.81 -23.35
CA TYR A 302 14.13 3.75 -23.76
C TYR A 302 15.05 4.25 -22.66
N ILE A 303 14.68 5.32 -21.94
CA ILE A 303 15.51 5.87 -20.86
C ILE A 303 15.71 4.81 -19.78
N ARG A 304 14.62 4.22 -19.26
CA ARG A 304 14.69 3.18 -18.24
C ARG A 304 15.49 1.96 -18.72
N TRP A 305 15.36 1.58 -20.00
CA TRP A 305 16.15 0.49 -20.57
C TRP A 305 17.64 0.82 -20.66
N GLY A 306 17.99 2.01 -21.13
CA GLY A 306 19.38 2.47 -21.24
C GLY A 306 20.05 2.62 -19.87
N ASP A 307 19.33 3.14 -18.87
CA ASP A 307 19.81 3.31 -17.50
C ASP A 307 20.25 1.95 -16.89
N MET A 308 19.56 0.83 -17.21
CA MET A 308 19.99 -0.51 -16.76
C MET A 308 21.40 -0.91 -17.20
N TYR A 309 21.87 -0.38 -18.32
CA TYR A 309 23.22 -0.59 -18.81
C TYR A 309 24.18 0.51 -18.35
N ALA A 310 23.72 1.76 -18.34
CA ALA A 310 24.53 2.90 -17.91
C ALA A 310 25.00 2.76 -16.46
N ASP A 311 24.12 2.36 -15.54
CA ASP A 311 24.42 2.19 -14.12
C ASP A 311 25.50 1.12 -13.84
N ARG A 312 25.77 0.25 -14.83
CA ARG A 312 26.73 -0.85 -14.74
C ARG A 312 27.93 -0.65 -15.67
N ALA A 313 28.02 0.48 -16.36
CA ALA A 313 29.03 0.74 -17.39
C ALA A 313 30.46 0.81 -16.82
N ASP A 314 30.63 1.28 -15.58
CA ASP A 314 31.93 1.33 -14.91
C ASP A 314 32.54 -0.06 -14.71
N ALA A 315 31.70 -1.04 -14.36
CA ALA A 315 32.11 -2.42 -14.18
C ALA A 315 32.19 -3.19 -15.51
N HIS A 316 31.41 -2.77 -16.52
CA HIS A 316 31.25 -3.43 -17.81
C HIS A 316 31.30 -2.41 -18.96
N PRO A 317 32.51 -2.09 -19.49
CA PRO A 317 32.65 -1.08 -20.54
C PRO A 317 31.82 -1.33 -21.80
N GLU A 318 31.51 -2.60 -22.11
CA GLU A 318 30.62 -2.99 -23.19
C GLU A 318 29.17 -2.50 -23.00
N TYR A 319 28.74 -2.28 -21.76
CA TYR A 319 27.41 -1.76 -21.44
C TYR A 319 27.27 -0.28 -21.76
N ALA A 320 28.35 0.50 -21.73
CA ALA A 320 28.33 1.89 -22.18
C ALA A 320 27.91 2.00 -23.67
N ALA A 321 28.45 1.12 -24.52
CA ALA A 321 28.08 1.06 -25.92
C ALA A 321 26.61 0.69 -26.10
N ARG A 322 26.12 -0.27 -25.31
CA ARG A 322 24.73 -0.72 -25.34
C ARG A 322 23.75 0.37 -24.89
N ALA A 323 24.03 1.04 -23.77
CA ALA A 323 23.24 2.17 -23.28
C ALA A 323 23.16 3.27 -24.36
N ARG A 324 24.30 3.60 -24.97
CA ARG A 324 24.38 4.61 -26.04
C ARG A 324 23.54 4.24 -27.26
N GLU A 325 23.51 2.97 -27.68
CA GLU A 325 22.63 2.51 -28.77
C GLU A 325 21.16 2.77 -28.45
N ILE A 326 20.73 2.44 -27.22
CA ILE A 326 19.34 2.60 -26.76
C ILE A 326 18.96 4.08 -26.69
N PHE A 327 19.80 4.92 -26.08
CA PHE A 327 19.57 6.36 -25.99
C PHE A 327 19.54 7.04 -27.37
N ASN A 328 20.41 6.65 -28.31
CA ASN A 328 20.34 7.16 -29.68
C ASN A 328 19.08 6.72 -30.44
N ALA A 329 18.55 5.54 -30.14
CA ALA A 329 17.25 5.13 -30.67
C ALA A 329 16.13 6.03 -30.10
N ALA A 330 16.17 6.34 -28.81
CA ALA A 330 15.22 7.22 -28.14
C ALA A 330 15.13 8.61 -28.78
N LEU A 331 16.27 9.20 -29.18
CA LEU A 331 16.34 10.51 -29.84
C LEU A 331 15.55 10.59 -31.16
N GLN A 332 15.25 9.46 -31.81
CA GLN A 332 14.44 9.43 -33.03
C GLN A 332 12.95 9.66 -32.76
N HIS A 333 12.54 9.47 -31.49
CA HIS A 333 11.16 9.53 -31.04
C HIS A 333 10.89 10.70 -30.08
N ALA A 334 11.94 11.29 -29.52
CA ALA A 334 11.86 12.34 -28.52
C ALA A 334 11.41 13.70 -29.09
N ASP A 335 10.63 14.43 -28.29
CA ASP A 335 10.48 15.87 -28.45
C ASP A 335 11.71 16.61 -27.89
N GLU A 336 11.73 17.95 -27.95
CA GLU A 336 12.90 18.70 -27.49
C GLU A 336 13.15 18.57 -25.98
N SER A 337 12.09 18.43 -25.17
CA SER A 337 12.21 18.31 -23.72
C SER A 337 12.80 16.95 -23.35
N ASP A 338 12.28 15.88 -23.95
CA ASP A 338 12.79 14.53 -23.72
C ASP A 338 14.21 14.36 -24.28
N ALA A 339 14.52 15.02 -25.40
CA ALA A 339 15.85 14.96 -26.00
C ALA A 339 16.92 15.62 -25.12
N GLU A 340 16.59 16.61 -24.30
CA GLU A 340 17.51 17.19 -23.30
C GLU A 340 17.93 16.12 -22.27
N VAL A 341 16.96 15.43 -21.68
CA VAL A 341 17.21 14.35 -20.71
C VAL A 341 18.08 13.23 -21.31
N ILE A 342 17.80 12.83 -22.55
CA ILE A 342 18.60 11.79 -23.22
C ILE A 342 20.04 12.27 -23.49
N ARG A 343 20.23 13.54 -23.86
CA ARG A 343 21.57 14.09 -24.11
C ARG A 343 22.39 14.15 -22.82
N GLU A 344 21.78 14.52 -21.69
CA GLU A 344 22.45 14.47 -20.38
C GLU A 344 22.95 13.05 -20.07
N ARG A 345 22.10 12.03 -20.24
CA ARG A 345 22.51 10.62 -20.08
C ARG A 345 23.64 10.20 -21.01
N LEU A 346 23.65 10.67 -22.25
CA LEU A 346 24.71 10.39 -23.21
C LEU A 346 26.03 11.08 -22.85
N GLU A 347 25.97 12.29 -22.29
CA GLU A 347 27.14 13.03 -21.79
C GLU A 347 27.75 12.35 -20.56
N ASP A 348 26.91 11.85 -19.64
CA ASP A 348 27.35 11.10 -18.44
C ASP A 348 28.12 9.81 -18.80
N LEU A 349 27.79 9.16 -19.92
CA LEU A 349 28.52 7.99 -20.43
C LEU A 349 29.92 8.33 -20.99
N GLY A 350 30.24 9.62 -21.14
CA GLY A 350 31.51 10.12 -21.68
C GLY A 350 31.72 9.89 -23.18
N ASP A 351 32.73 10.57 -23.72
CA ASP A 351 33.21 10.34 -25.09
C ASP A 351 34.10 9.09 -25.14
N SER A 352 33.73 8.11 -25.97
CA SER A 352 34.58 6.93 -26.27
C SER A 352 35.55 7.20 -27.40
#